data_AF-A0A9P7GUM7-F1
#
_entry.id   AF-A0A9P7GUM7-F1
#
_cell.length_a   1.000
_cell.length_b   1.000
_cell.length_c   1.000
_cell.angle_alpha   90.00
_cell.angle_beta   90.00
_cell.angle_gamma   90.00
#
_symmetry.space_group_name_H-M   'P 1'
#
loop_
_entity.id
_entity.type
_entity.pdbx_description
1 polymer ?
#
loop_
_entity_poly.entity_id
_entity_poly.type
_entity_poly.pdbx_seq_one_letter_code
_entity_poly.pdbx_strand_id
1 'polypeptide(L)'
;MDAPSVLSDDDYDVVSSMESSLNDYGHIATQMVREPPPSKMARDKFESVSWTVDEIQDYTRRSLGVSESGSSSSRTRRVYVDGIFDGFNVGHALQLRQAKLSFPSVYLIVGVYPDHQLQLHGYIASLPDVERCEVVRHCRWVDELIGDAPWVLDSQFLDNHKIDYVALDEGTSVDPAYDKARIRGYDTVKSLSMLSFYWPFAT
;
A
#
# COMPACT_ATOMS: atom_id res chain seq x y z
N MET A 1 -36.08 5.04 49.03
CA MET A 1 -37.43 5.37 48.56
C MET A 1 -37.64 6.86 48.78
N ASP A 2 -37.78 7.77 47.84
CA ASP A 2 -37.62 7.80 46.38
C ASP A 2 -37.48 9.28 45.95
N ALA A 3 -36.97 9.46 44.73
CA ALA A 3 -36.57 10.64 43.96
C ALA A 3 -37.24 12.02 44.16
N PRO A 4 -36.54 13.09 43.70
CA PRO A 4 -37.12 14.12 42.84
C PRO A 4 -36.48 14.02 41.44
N SER A 5 -37.29 13.72 40.43
CA SER A 5 -37.89 14.68 39.49
C SER A 5 -36.97 14.99 38.29
N VAL A 6 -37.22 14.21 37.24
CA VAL A 6 -37.03 14.46 35.81
C VAL A 6 -36.50 15.85 35.46
N LEU A 7 -35.25 15.90 34.99
CA LEU A 7 -34.73 17.01 34.20
C LEU A 7 -35.06 16.72 32.73
N SER A 8 -35.58 17.74 32.04
CA SER A 8 -35.98 17.73 30.64
C SER A 8 -34.76 17.59 29.71
N ASP A 9 -34.76 16.53 28.89
CA ASP A 9 -33.92 16.41 27.70
C ASP A 9 -34.61 17.16 26.56
N ASP A 10 -34.14 18.37 26.24
CA ASP A 10 -34.42 19.05 24.98
C ASP A 10 -33.26 20.02 24.68
N ASP A 11 -32.13 19.47 24.27
CA ASP A 11 -31.05 20.20 23.57
C ASP A 11 -30.27 19.22 22.69
N TYR A 12 -30.92 18.72 21.62
CA TYR A 12 -30.23 18.08 20.50
C TYR A 12 -30.29 19.03 19.30
N ASP A 13 -29.34 19.96 19.24
CA ASP A 13 -29.05 20.72 18.02
C ASP A 13 -28.40 19.78 17.00
N VAL A 14 -29.21 19.28 16.07
CA VAL A 14 -28.76 18.57 14.87
C VAL A 14 -28.11 19.58 13.93
N VAL A 15 -26.80 19.76 14.04
CA VAL A 15 -26.01 20.44 13.01
C VAL A 15 -25.89 19.51 11.79
N SER A 16 -26.90 19.56 10.93
CA SER A 16 -26.84 19.09 9.55
C SER A 16 -26.01 20.08 8.73
N SER A 17 -24.68 19.93 8.77
CA SER A 17 -23.78 20.50 7.76
C SER A 17 -23.04 19.37 7.06
N MET A 18 -23.81 18.57 6.34
CA MET A 18 -23.33 17.53 5.43
C MET A 18 -23.66 17.98 4.00
N GLU A 19 -22.92 18.97 3.49
CA GLU A 19 -22.71 19.21 2.06
C GLU A 19 -21.76 20.41 1.85
N SER A 20 -20.45 20.13 1.84
CA SER A 20 -19.52 20.63 0.81
C SER A 20 -18.08 20.31 1.24
N SER A 21 -17.53 19.18 0.79
CA SER A 21 -16.06 19.05 0.66
C SER A 21 -15.65 17.94 -0.29
N LEU A 22 -16.42 17.73 -1.37
CA LEU A 22 -16.07 16.79 -2.44
C LEU A 22 -15.13 17.39 -3.51
N ASN A 23 -14.66 18.62 -3.33
CA ASN A 23 -13.83 19.31 -4.31
C ASN A 23 -12.51 19.85 -3.72
N ASP A 24 -11.69 18.99 -3.10
CA ASP A 24 -10.28 19.34 -2.87
C ASP A 24 -9.34 18.12 -2.90
N TYR A 25 -9.28 17.43 -4.04
CA TYR A 25 -8.18 16.51 -4.35
C TYR A 25 -6.93 17.26 -4.91
N GLY A 26 -6.88 18.58 -4.77
CA GLY A 26 -5.78 19.42 -5.21
C GLY A 26 -4.86 19.76 -4.05
N HIS A 27 -3.69 19.12 -4.00
CA HIS A 27 -2.63 19.36 -3.01
C HIS A 27 -2.85 18.72 -1.63
N ILE A 28 -2.83 17.38 -1.57
CA ILE A 28 -2.19 16.73 -0.43
C ILE A 28 -0.72 17.13 -0.52
N ALA A 29 -0.33 18.18 0.20
CA ALA A 29 1.07 18.49 0.42
C ALA A 29 1.70 17.21 0.97
N THR A 30 2.60 16.58 0.20
CA THR A 30 3.36 15.42 0.66
C THR A 30 4.03 15.84 1.96
N GLN A 31 3.47 15.45 3.11
CA GLN A 31 4.13 15.67 4.38
C GLN A 31 5.50 15.04 4.21
N MET A 32 6.58 15.81 4.39
CA MET A 32 7.92 15.25 4.38
C MET A 32 7.97 14.21 5.49
N VAL A 33 7.82 12.95 5.11
CA VAL A 33 7.81 11.80 6.00
C VAL A 33 9.23 11.67 6.57
N ARG A 34 9.53 12.37 7.67
CA ARG A 34 10.83 12.30 8.38
C ARG A 34 11.13 10.92 8.96
N GLU A 35 11.97 10.15 8.29
CA GLU A 35 12.46 8.85 8.76
C GLU A 35 13.56 9.02 9.83
N PRO A 36 13.51 8.32 10.98
CA PRO A 36 14.64 8.28 11.90
C PRO A 36 15.81 7.49 11.30
N PRO A 37 17.07 7.90 11.54
CA PRO A 37 18.21 7.20 10.97
C PRO A 37 18.30 5.75 11.50
N PRO A 38 18.63 4.77 10.65
CA PRO A 38 18.71 3.39 11.08
C PRO A 38 19.91 3.15 11.99
N SER A 39 19.77 2.23 12.94
CA SER A 39 20.85 1.76 13.81
C SER A 39 21.94 1.04 13.01
N LYS A 40 23.15 0.94 13.57
CA LYS A 40 24.25 0.19 12.93
C LYS A 40 23.86 -1.27 12.67
N MET A 41 23.27 -1.93 13.67
CA MET A 41 22.82 -3.32 13.55
C MET A 41 21.80 -3.52 12.43
N ALA A 42 20.90 -2.54 12.21
CA ALA A 42 19.93 -2.61 11.13
C ALA A 42 20.60 -2.51 9.76
N ARG A 43 21.59 -1.63 9.59
CA ARG A 43 22.35 -1.50 8.34
C ARG A 43 23.18 -2.74 8.03
N ASP A 44 23.75 -3.36 9.06
CA ASP A 44 24.56 -4.58 8.91
C ASP A 44 23.68 -5.80 8.55
N LYS A 45 22.41 -5.82 8.98
CA LYS A 45 21.49 -6.94 8.78
C LYS A 45 20.61 -6.82 7.54
N PHE A 46 20.10 -5.64 7.23
CA PHE A 46 19.11 -5.42 6.19
C PHE A 46 19.67 -4.44 5.15
N GLU A 47 19.98 -4.94 3.96
CA GLU A 47 20.61 -4.13 2.91
C GLU A 47 19.76 -2.92 2.51
N SER A 48 18.46 -3.13 2.30
CA SER A 48 17.51 -2.11 1.84
C SER A 48 17.24 -0.98 2.84
N VAL A 49 17.63 -1.15 4.11
CA VAL A 49 17.57 -0.09 5.12
C VAL A 49 18.49 1.08 4.76
N SER A 50 19.60 0.80 4.09
CA SER A 50 20.60 1.82 3.74
C SER A 50 20.27 2.56 2.44
N TRP A 51 19.27 2.09 1.68
CA TRP A 51 18.93 2.69 0.39
C TRP A 51 18.35 4.08 0.58
N THR A 52 18.98 5.03 -0.09
CA THR A 52 18.55 6.42 -0.20
C THR A 52 17.35 6.54 -1.14
N VAL A 53 16.67 7.69 -1.07
CA VAL A 53 15.55 7.99 -1.98
C VAL A 53 16.02 7.95 -3.44
N ASP A 54 17.19 8.52 -3.74
CA ASP A 54 17.73 8.57 -5.09
C ASP A 54 18.06 7.17 -5.61
N GLU A 55 18.63 6.29 -4.79
CA GLU A 55 18.89 4.89 -5.16
C GLU A 55 17.60 4.11 -5.42
N ILE A 56 16.55 4.30 -4.60
CA ILE A 56 15.24 3.68 -4.80
C ILE A 56 14.62 4.17 -6.12
N GLN A 57 14.66 5.47 -6.38
CA GLN A 57 14.10 6.05 -7.61
C GLN A 57 14.90 5.66 -8.85
N ASP A 58 16.23 5.54 -8.74
CA ASP A 58 17.10 5.08 -9.82
C ASP A 58 16.85 3.62 -10.14
N TYR A 59 16.70 2.76 -9.12
CA TYR A 59 16.29 1.38 -9.29
C TYR A 59 14.94 1.32 -10.02
N THR A 60 13.96 2.06 -9.48
CA THR A 60 12.63 2.23 -10.07
C THR A 60 12.72 2.82 -11.48
N ARG A 61 13.69 3.65 -11.87
CA ARG A 61 13.77 4.12 -13.27
C ARG A 61 14.26 3.00 -14.19
N ARG A 62 15.28 2.26 -13.74
CA ARG A 62 15.93 1.19 -14.52
C ARG A 62 14.99 0.04 -14.81
N SER A 63 14.24 -0.45 -13.82
CA SER A 63 13.34 -1.58 -14.07
C SER A 63 12.09 -1.22 -14.87
N LEU A 64 11.79 0.08 -15.08
CA LEU A 64 10.76 0.50 -16.05
C LEU A 64 11.21 0.50 -17.50
N GLY A 65 12.52 0.58 -17.75
CA GLY A 65 13.03 0.96 -19.07
C GLY A 65 12.59 2.36 -19.50
N VAL A 66 12.15 3.23 -18.59
CA VAL A 66 11.75 4.61 -18.92
C VAL A 66 13.00 5.47 -19.08
N SER A 67 13.18 6.03 -20.28
CA SER A 67 14.23 7.00 -20.59
C SER A 67 13.90 8.36 -19.96
N GLU A 68 14.90 9.16 -19.59
CA GLU A 68 14.77 10.45 -18.88
C GLU A 68 13.88 11.53 -19.57
N SER A 69 13.32 11.25 -20.75
CA SER A 69 12.74 12.25 -21.65
C SER A 69 11.21 12.40 -21.59
N GLY A 70 10.55 12.00 -20.52
CA GLY A 70 9.12 12.25 -20.31
C GLY A 70 8.94 13.16 -19.11
N SER A 71 8.39 14.36 -19.32
CA SER A 71 8.20 15.44 -18.35
C SER A 71 8.16 14.97 -16.90
N SER A 72 8.93 15.62 -16.02
CA SER A 72 8.80 15.62 -14.57
C SER A 72 7.39 16.03 -14.15
N SER A 73 6.39 15.21 -14.43
CA SER A 73 5.02 15.52 -14.08
C SER A 73 5.01 15.57 -12.58
N SER A 74 4.73 16.75 -12.02
CA SER A 74 4.46 16.98 -10.62
C SER A 74 3.27 16.17 -10.09
N ARG A 75 2.65 15.35 -10.93
CA ARG A 75 1.58 14.44 -10.59
C ARG A 75 2.08 13.33 -9.66
N THR A 76 1.41 13.22 -8.52
CA THR A 76 1.52 12.10 -7.60
C THR A 76 1.17 10.78 -8.30
N ARG A 77 2.04 9.79 -8.19
CA ARG A 77 1.82 8.43 -8.72
C ARG A 77 1.07 7.59 -7.71
N ARG A 78 0.02 6.90 -8.13
CA ARG A 78 -0.74 5.96 -7.30
C ARG A 78 -0.13 4.57 -7.46
N VAL A 79 0.59 4.13 -6.43
CA VAL A 79 1.28 2.82 -6.41
C VAL A 79 0.46 1.88 -5.54
N TYR A 80 0.25 0.66 -6.02
CA TYR A 80 -0.46 -0.40 -5.30
C TYR A 80 0.49 -1.52 -4.91
N VAL A 81 0.38 -2.00 -3.66
CA VAL A 81 1.06 -3.20 -3.16
C VAL A 81 0.01 -4.07 -2.50
N ASP A 82 0.00 -5.37 -2.76
CA ASP A 82 -0.89 -6.31 -2.07
C ASP A 82 -0.15 -7.46 -1.41
N GLY A 83 -0.79 -8.04 -0.40
CA GLY A 83 -0.20 -9.15 0.31
C GLY A 83 -1.05 -9.72 1.43
N ILE A 84 -0.51 -10.80 2.01
CA ILE A 84 -1.08 -11.44 3.19
C ILE A 84 -0.80 -10.58 4.42
N PHE A 85 0.44 -10.09 4.60
CA PHE A 85 0.87 -9.31 5.77
C PHE A 85 0.68 -10.03 7.12
N ASP A 86 0.67 -11.36 7.12
CA ASP A 86 0.66 -12.16 8.35
C ASP A 86 2.02 -12.06 9.05
N GLY A 87 2.02 -11.85 10.37
CA GLY A 87 3.25 -11.58 11.13
C GLY A 87 4.03 -10.36 10.60
N PHE A 88 3.34 -9.24 10.35
CA PHE A 88 3.92 -8.00 9.83
C PHE A 88 5.24 -7.65 10.52
N ASN A 89 6.30 -7.44 9.73
CA ASN A 89 7.67 -7.35 10.21
C ASN A 89 8.47 -6.32 9.41
N VAL A 90 9.77 -6.24 9.67
CA VAL A 90 10.69 -5.29 9.02
C VAL A 90 10.72 -5.42 7.50
N GLY A 91 10.60 -6.63 6.95
CA GLY A 91 10.58 -6.85 5.50
C GLY A 91 9.37 -6.17 4.86
N HIS A 92 8.18 -6.39 5.42
CA HIS A 92 6.96 -5.70 4.99
C HIS A 92 7.09 -4.17 5.10
N ALA A 93 7.62 -3.67 6.22
CA ALA A 93 7.80 -2.22 6.41
C ALA A 93 8.78 -1.61 5.39
N LEU A 94 9.87 -2.32 5.04
CA LEU A 94 10.86 -1.86 4.07
C LEU A 94 10.37 -1.99 2.63
N GLN A 95 9.56 -3.00 2.32
CA GLN A 95 8.89 -3.11 1.02
C GLN A 95 7.97 -1.91 0.79
N LEU A 96 7.12 -1.58 1.77
CA LEU A 96 6.22 -0.43 1.69
C LEU A 96 6.99 0.91 1.66
N ARG A 97 8.13 1.00 2.37
CA ARG A 97 9.07 2.13 2.27
C ARG A 97 9.53 2.34 0.83
N GLN A 98 10.03 1.28 0.20
CA GLN A 98 10.54 1.35 -1.18
C GLN A 98 9.42 1.74 -2.15
N ALA A 99 8.22 1.16 -2.01
CA ALA A 99 7.07 1.53 -2.83
C ALA A 99 6.69 3.02 -2.68
N LYS A 100 6.66 3.54 -1.44
CA LYS A 100 6.36 4.96 -1.15
C LYS A 100 7.41 5.93 -1.68
N LEU A 101 8.67 5.50 -1.79
CA LEU A 101 9.79 6.33 -2.23
C LEU A 101 10.18 6.13 -3.71
N SER A 102 9.49 5.23 -4.42
CA SER A 102 9.76 4.85 -5.82
C SER A 102 9.70 6.01 -6.82
N PHE A 103 8.93 7.06 -6.53
CA PHE A 103 8.86 8.29 -7.32
C PHE A 103 8.96 9.54 -6.43
N PRO A 104 9.22 10.73 -7.01
CA PRO A 104 9.27 11.98 -6.24
C PRO A 104 7.97 12.29 -5.45
N SER A 105 6.82 11.83 -5.92
CA SER A 105 5.54 11.95 -5.21
C SER A 105 4.72 10.68 -5.45
N VAL A 106 4.41 9.96 -4.37
CA VAL A 106 3.64 8.70 -4.38
C VAL A 106 2.49 8.78 -3.39
N TYR A 107 1.35 8.24 -3.81
CA TYR A 107 0.23 7.86 -2.97
C TYR A 107 0.16 6.32 -2.98
N LEU A 108 0.51 5.70 -1.87
CA LEU A 108 0.65 4.26 -1.69
C LEU A 108 -0.66 3.67 -1.16
N ILE A 109 -1.27 2.82 -1.99
CA ILE A 109 -2.44 2.02 -1.67
C ILE A 109 -1.95 0.62 -1.31
N VAL A 110 -2.39 0.08 -0.17
CA VAL A 110 -2.04 -1.28 0.24
C VAL A 110 -3.28 -2.15 0.35
N GLY A 111 -3.29 -3.26 -0.41
CA GLY A 111 -4.33 -4.27 -0.39
C GLY A 111 -3.99 -5.42 0.55
N VAL A 112 -4.88 -5.74 1.47
CA VAL A 112 -4.76 -6.90 2.37
C VAL A 112 -5.72 -7.98 1.89
N TYR A 113 -5.22 -9.20 1.71
CA TYR A 113 -6.07 -10.32 1.33
C TYR A 113 -6.94 -10.75 2.52
N PRO A 114 -8.27 -10.89 2.34
CA PRO A 114 -9.18 -11.32 3.39
C PRO A 114 -9.02 -12.83 3.65
N ASP A 115 -9.37 -13.29 4.85
CA ASP A 115 -9.11 -14.67 5.28
C ASP A 115 -9.81 -15.71 4.39
N HIS A 116 -11.03 -15.41 3.94
CA HIS A 116 -11.78 -16.28 3.06
C HIS A 116 -11.06 -16.50 1.72
N GLN A 117 -10.39 -15.47 1.19
CA GLN A 117 -9.65 -15.56 -0.06
C GLN A 117 -8.36 -16.38 0.10
N LEU A 118 -7.68 -16.25 1.24
CA LEU A 118 -6.51 -17.07 1.56
C LEU A 118 -6.87 -18.56 1.62
N GLN A 119 -7.99 -18.89 2.28
CA GLN A 119 -8.47 -20.26 2.41
C GLN A 119 -8.79 -20.89 1.06
N LEU A 120 -9.40 -20.14 0.13
CA LEU A 120 -9.68 -20.61 -1.23
C LEU A 120 -8.40 -21.00 -2.01
N HIS A 121 -7.26 -20.41 -1.64
CA HIS A 121 -5.97 -20.63 -2.30
C HIS A 121 -5.02 -21.50 -1.45
N GLY A 122 -5.52 -22.16 -0.40
CA GLY A 122 -4.75 -23.10 0.41
C GLY A 122 -3.79 -22.44 1.41
N TYR A 123 -3.98 -21.16 1.71
CA TYR A 123 -3.21 -20.44 2.73
C TYR A 123 -4.03 -20.26 4.01
N ILE A 124 -3.37 -20.34 5.15
CA ILE A 124 -3.95 -20.03 6.46
C ILE A 124 -3.03 -19.00 7.13
N ALA A 125 -3.56 -17.80 7.37
CA ALA A 125 -2.87 -16.79 8.14
C ALA A 125 -2.99 -17.09 9.65
N SER A 126 -1.95 -16.74 10.40
CA SER A 126 -1.92 -16.82 11.86
C SER A 126 -2.75 -15.71 12.49
N LEU A 127 -2.73 -14.51 11.90
CA LEU A 127 -3.52 -13.36 12.31
C LEU A 127 -4.77 -13.19 11.42
N PRO A 128 -5.94 -12.87 12.01
CA PRO A 128 -7.14 -12.52 11.26
C PRO A 128 -6.94 -11.33 10.32
N ASP A 129 -7.68 -11.27 9.22
CA ASP A 129 -7.61 -10.17 8.25
C ASP A 129 -7.78 -8.78 8.86
N VAL A 130 -8.69 -8.62 9.81
CA VAL A 130 -8.90 -7.35 10.53
C VAL A 130 -7.66 -6.89 11.30
N GLU A 131 -6.92 -7.80 11.94
CA GLU A 131 -5.69 -7.45 12.66
C GLU A 131 -4.57 -7.10 11.69
N ARG A 132 -4.45 -7.87 10.59
CA ARG A 132 -3.49 -7.58 9.52
C ARG A 132 -3.77 -6.20 8.89
N CYS A 133 -5.04 -5.88 8.65
CA CYS A 133 -5.49 -4.56 8.19
C CYS A 133 -5.06 -3.43 9.13
N GLU A 134 -5.35 -3.54 10.43
CA GLU A 134 -4.99 -2.48 11.38
C GLU A 134 -3.48 -2.30 11.51
N VAL A 135 -2.71 -3.39 11.51
CA VAL A 135 -1.24 -3.30 11.56
C VAL A 135 -0.69 -2.60 10.31
N VAL A 136 -1.20 -2.91 9.11
CA VAL A 136 -0.80 -2.25 7.86
C VAL A 136 -1.21 -0.78 7.88
N ARG A 137 -2.41 -0.42 8.36
CA ARG A 137 -2.88 0.97 8.45
C ARG A 137 -2.00 1.84 9.33
N HIS A 138 -1.36 1.26 10.34
CA HIS A 138 -0.39 1.92 11.21
C HIS A 138 1.03 1.97 10.65
N CYS A 139 1.28 1.34 9.51
CA CYS A 139 2.55 1.46 8.83
C CYS A 139 2.71 2.87 8.26
N ARG A 140 3.82 3.53 8.64
CA ARG A 140 4.18 4.90 8.27
C ARG A 140 4.03 5.25 6.79
N TRP A 141 4.21 4.27 5.90
CA TRP A 141 4.33 4.49 4.46
C TRP A 141 2.98 4.46 3.73
N VAL A 142 1.94 3.94 4.38
CA VAL A 142 0.62 3.68 3.78
C VAL A 142 -0.23 4.95 3.79
N ASP A 143 -0.82 5.29 2.64
CA ASP A 143 -1.78 6.39 2.55
C ASP A 143 -3.23 5.88 2.52
N GLU A 144 -3.47 4.71 1.89
CA GLU A 144 -4.78 4.10 1.72
C GLU A 144 -4.71 2.59 1.93
N LEU A 145 -5.70 2.03 2.63
CA LEU A 145 -5.83 0.59 2.86
C LEU A 145 -7.08 0.05 2.17
N ILE A 146 -6.95 -1.10 1.50
CA ILE A 146 -8.05 -1.90 0.96
C ILE A 146 -8.04 -3.25 1.68
N GLY A 147 -9.01 -3.50 2.57
CA GLY A 147 -9.06 -4.73 3.38
C GLY A 147 -9.64 -5.97 2.67
N ASP A 148 -10.23 -5.78 1.49
CA ASP A 148 -10.84 -6.82 0.66
C ASP A 148 -10.13 -6.87 -0.70
N ALA A 149 -8.81 -7.04 -0.67
CA ALA A 149 -8.01 -7.00 -1.89
C ALA A 149 -8.24 -8.28 -2.75
N PRO A 150 -8.46 -8.15 -4.07
CA PRO A 150 -8.70 -9.30 -4.92
C PRO A 150 -7.43 -10.12 -5.15
N TRP A 151 -7.57 -11.45 -5.26
CA TRP A 151 -6.41 -12.34 -5.52
C TRP A 151 -5.83 -12.12 -6.91
N VAL A 152 -6.69 -11.79 -7.88
CA VAL A 152 -6.33 -11.52 -9.27
C VAL A 152 -6.76 -10.10 -9.60
N LEU A 153 -5.79 -9.27 -10.01
CA LEU A 153 -6.06 -7.91 -10.46
C LEU A 153 -6.67 -7.92 -11.86
N ASP A 154 -7.70 -7.10 -12.07
CA ASP A 154 -8.33 -6.85 -13.36
C ASP A 154 -8.33 -5.35 -13.69
N SER A 155 -8.62 -5.00 -14.95
CA SER A 155 -8.63 -3.59 -15.37
C SER A 155 -9.64 -2.74 -14.60
N GLN A 156 -10.77 -3.31 -14.18
CA GLN A 156 -11.81 -2.58 -13.46
C GLN A 156 -11.33 -2.14 -12.08
N PHE A 157 -10.64 -3.02 -11.36
CA PHE A 157 -10.03 -2.69 -10.07
C PHE A 157 -8.98 -1.58 -10.23
N LEU A 158 -8.10 -1.70 -11.23
CA LEU A 158 -7.05 -0.72 -11.48
C LEU A 158 -7.63 0.66 -11.83
N ASP A 159 -8.65 0.70 -12.68
CA ASP A 159 -9.33 1.93 -13.09
C ASP A 159 -10.09 2.58 -11.92
N ASN A 160 -10.84 1.79 -11.14
CA ASN A 160 -11.61 2.28 -9.99
C ASN A 160 -10.72 2.94 -8.94
N HIS A 161 -9.55 2.35 -8.66
CA HIS A 161 -8.58 2.88 -7.70
C HIS A 161 -7.56 3.83 -8.32
N LYS A 162 -7.63 4.07 -9.64
CA LYS A 162 -6.73 4.91 -10.43
C LYS A 162 -5.26 4.51 -10.25
N ILE A 163 -4.98 3.22 -10.25
CA ILE A 163 -3.64 2.67 -9.98
C ILE A 163 -2.75 2.90 -11.20
N ASP A 164 -1.61 3.55 -11.00
CA ASP A 164 -0.61 3.80 -12.06
C ASP A 164 0.41 2.65 -12.14
N TYR A 165 0.79 2.09 -10.99
CA TYR A 165 1.83 1.07 -10.86
C TYR A 165 1.46 0.05 -9.80
N VAL A 166 1.86 -1.20 -10.02
CA VAL A 166 1.74 -2.29 -9.03
C VAL A 166 3.15 -2.74 -8.65
N ALA A 167 3.54 -2.56 -7.39
CA ALA A 167 4.85 -2.98 -6.89
C ALA A 167 4.77 -4.40 -6.32
N LEU A 168 5.72 -5.26 -6.70
CA LEU A 168 5.73 -6.69 -6.35
C LEU A 168 7.03 -7.05 -5.62
N ASP A 169 6.96 -8.02 -4.70
CA ASP A 169 8.18 -8.58 -4.11
C ASP A 169 8.77 -9.66 -5.03
N GLU A 170 10.08 -9.63 -5.23
CA GLU A 170 10.77 -10.63 -6.05
C GLU A 170 11.01 -11.91 -5.24
N GLY A 171 10.58 -13.06 -5.77
CA GLY A 171 10.96 -14.37 -5.22
C GLY A 171 10.17 -14.88 -4.01
N THR A 172 9.23 -14.12 -3.44
CA THR A 172 8.44 -14.53 -2.25
C THR A 172 6.93 -14.56 -2.49
N SER A 173 6.40 -13.69 -3.36
CA SER A 173 4.95 -13.44 -3.43
C SER A 173 4.19 -14.37 -4.35
N VAL A 174 4.88 -15.13 -5.21
CA VAL A 174 4.24 -15.94 -6.24
C VAL A 174 5.08 -17.19 -6.49
N ASP A 175 4.73 -18.31 -5.86
CA ASP A 175 5.30 -19.60 -6.27
C ASP A 175 4.70 -19.97 -7.63
N PRO A 176 5.50 -20.04 -8.72
CA PRO A 176 4.99 -20.36 -10.05
C PRO A 176 4.31 -21.73 -10.15
N ALA A 177 4.60 -22.63 -9.20
CA ALA A 177 3.96 -23.93 -9.12
C ALA A 177 2.51 -23.83 -8.63
N TYR A 178 2.20 -22.88 -7.73
CA TYR A 178 0.90 -22.79 -7.06
C TYR A 178 0.04 -21.60 -7.51
N ASP A 179 0.65 -20.51 -7.97
CA ASP A 179 -0.04 -19.22 -8.09
C ASP A 179 -0.15 -18.70 -9.54
N LYS A 180 -0.43 -19.62 -10.47
CA LYS A 180 -0.55 -19.36 -11.91
C LYS A 180 -1.66 -18.38 -12.29
N ALA A 181 -2.68 -18.22 -11.44
CA ALA A 181 -3.77 -17.27 -11.67
C ALA A 181 -3.31 -15.84 -11.37
N ARG A 182 -2.57 -15.65 -10.27
CA ARG A 182 -2.01 -14.36 -9.88
C ARG A 182 -0.90 -13.90 -10.84
N ILE A 183 -0.05 -14.82 -11.33
CA ILE A 183 0.90 -14.55 -12.42
C ILE A 183 0.18 -13.98 -13.64
N ARG A 184 -0.94 -14.59 -14.07
CA ARG A 184 -1.72 -14.11 -15.23
C ARG A 184 -2.34 -12.73 -15.02
N GLY A 185 -2.80 -12.43 -13.81
CA GLY A 185 -3.22 -11.08 -13.43
C GLY A 185 -2.09 -10.07 -13.60
N TYR A 186 -0.89 -10.39 -13.10
CA TYR A 186 0.27 -9.51 -13.25
C TYR A 186 0.80 -9.40 -14.68
N ASP A 187 0.74 -10.47 -15.48
CA ASP A 187 1.06 -10.40 -16.91
C ASP A 187 0.08 -9.48 -17.64
N THR A 188 -1.20 -9.47 -17.23
CA THR A 188 -2.20 -8.53 -17.74
C THR A 188 -1.86 -7.10 -17.34
N VAL A 189 -1.48 -6.85 -16.08
CA VAL A 189 -1.00 -5.54 -15.59
C VAL A 189 0.22 -5.06 -16.39
N LYS A 190 1.22 -5.93 -16.59
CA LYS A 190 2.41 -5.63 -17.41
C LYS A 190 2.05 -5.28 -18.85
N SER A 191 1.07 -5.97 -19.44
CA SER A 191 0.61 -5.70 -20.81
C SER A 191 -0.11 -4.35 -20.95
N LEU A 192 -0.66 -3.82 -19.86
CA LEU A 192 -1.34 -2.52 -19.81
C LEU A 192 -0.38 -1.34 -19.60
N SER A 193 0.94 -1.56 -19.74
CA SER A 193 2.00 -0.56 -19.45
C SER A 193 2.04 -0.12 -17.99
N MET A 194 1.37 -0.85 -17.10
CA MET A 194 1.54 -0.71 -15.66
C MET A 194 2.72 -1.58 -15.25
N LEU A 195 3.78 -0.92 -14.85
CA LEU A 195 5.05 -1.57 -14.70
C LEU A 195 5.17 -2.15 -13.31
N SER A 196 5.44 -3.45 -13.27
CA SER A 196 5.84 -4.16 -12.08
C SER A 196 7.32 -3.98 -11.86
N PHE A 197 7.67 -3.93 -10.59
CA PHE A 197 9.03 -3.81 -10.19
C PHE A 197 9.34 -4.74 -9.03
N TYR A 198 10.60 -5.15 -8.96
CA TYR A 198 11.08 -6.31 -8.24
C TYR A 198 12.15 -5.90 -7.25
N TRP A 199 11.95 -6.06 -5.95
CA TRP A 199 12.92 -5.61 -4.95
C TRP A 199 13.81 -6.78 -4.53
N PRO A 200 15.14 -6.69 -4.71
CA PRO A 200 16.03 -7.67 -4.13
C PRO A 200 16.08 -7.42 -2.61
N PHE A 201 15.57 -8.38 -1.85
CA PHE A 201 15.82 -8.55 -0.41
C PHE A 201 15.01 -7.67 0.56
N ALA A 202 13.80 -8.14 0.89
CA ALA A 202 13.07 -7.79 2.11
C ALA A 202 13.48 -8.65 3.33
N THR A 203 14.50 -9.51 3.22
CA THR A 203 14.99 -10.41 4.29
C THR A 203 16.43 -10.15 4.67
#